data_AF-A0A6C0HIN7-F1
#
_entry.id   AF-A0A6C0HIN7-F1
#
_cell.length_a   1.000
_cell.length_b   1.000
_cell.length_c   1.000
_cell.angle_alpha   90.00
_cell.angle_beta   90.00
_cell.angle_gamma   90.00
#
_symmetry.space_group_name_H-M   'P 1'
#
loop_
_entity.id
_entity.type
_entity.pdbx_description
1 polymer ?
#
loop_
_entity_poly.entity_id
_entity_poly.type
_entity_poly.pdbx_seq_one_letter_code
_entity_poly.pdbx_strand_id
1 'polypeptide(L)'
;MHSLDILAYIVIGIVIGVCIFIYLSKLEGFDGLKCIIARSDGNTYCVRDGTVARQEKAANLLAAVTEKCRHLVRYMEDNYMDKDNVKRLVAGFNPKKVMETLPTSTLTAYSENKGEKVAFCLNRKKDDDTRLIDEHTLTFVAIHELSHIATKSIGHKSEFWENFKFLLEKAKEAGIHNPTNYKESPKEYCGMNITDNPFYDMR
;
A
#
# COMPACT_ATOMS: atom_id res chain seq x y z
N MET A 1 -10.21 47.45 -30.20
CA MET A 1 -9.37 46.50 -29.44
C MET A 1 -7.98 46.59 -30.04
N HIS A 2 -7.01 47.10 -29.28
CA HIS A 2 -5.67 47.33 -29.82
C HIS A 2 -5.01 45.97 -30.07
N SER A 3 -4.16 45.85 -31.09
CA SER A 3 -3.48 44.60 -31.45
C SER A 3 -2.70 43.98 -30.27
N LEU A 4 -2.32 44.81 -29.30
CA LEU A 4 -1.69 44.41 -28.04
C LEU A 4 -2.63 43.61 -27.12
N ASP A 5 -3.91 43.96 -27.08
CA ASP A 5 -4.94 43.28 -26.28
C ASP A 5 -5.18 41.87 -26.83
N ILE A 6 -5.25 41.75 -28.17
CA ILE A 6 -5.44 40.47 -28.87
C ILE A 6 -4.25 39.54 -28.59
N LEU A 7 -3.02 40.07 -28.65
CA LEU A 7 -1.82 39.30 -28.33
C LEU A 7 -1.82 38.84 -26.86
N ALA A 8 -2.24 39.70 -25.93
CA ALA A 8 -2.34 39.35 -24.52
C ALA A 8 -3.34 38.21 -24.26
N TYR A 9 -4.53 38.24 -24.90
CA TYR A 9 -5.50 37.15 -24.77
C TYR A 9 -5.00 35.83 -25.37
N ILE A 10 -4.25 35.86 -26.47
CA ILE A 10 -3.63 34.67 -27.05
C ILE A 10 -2.60 34.07 -26.09
N VAL A 11 -1.73 34.90 -25.51
CA VAL A 11 -0.71 34.44 -24.55
C VAL A 11 -1.37 33.84 -23.31
N ILE A 12 -2.40 34.49 -22.75
CA ILE A 12 -3.16 33.97 -21.62
C ILE A 12 -3.81 32.62 -21.95
N GLY A 13 -4.40 32.49 -23.14
CA GLY A 13 -4.96 31.23 -23.63
C GLY A 13 -3.93 30.11 -23.72
N ILE A 14 -2.72 30.40 -24.20
CA ILE A 14 -1.60 29.44 -24.25
C ILE A 14 -1.17 29.03 -22.84
N VAL A 15 -1.02 29.98 -21.91
CA VAL A 15 -0.62 29.67 -20.52
C VAL A 15 -1.68 28.80 -19.84
N ILE A 16 -2.97 29.13 -19.98
CA ILE A 16 -4.07 28.33 -19.45
C ILE A 16 -4.06 26.93 -20.11
N GLY A 17 -3.87 26.85 -21.42
CA GLY A 17 -3.76 25.59 -22.15
C GLY A 17 -2.61 24.71 -21.65
N VAL A 18 -1.44 25.29 -21.40
CA VAL A 18 -0.28 24.58 -20.83
C VAL A 18 -0.57 24.14 -19.40
N CYS A 19 -1.18 24.98 -18.56
CA CYS A 19 -1.58 24.60 -17.20
C CYS A 19 -2.59 23.47 -17.19
N ILE A 20 -3.61 23.51 -18.06
CA ILE A 20 -4.59 22.43 -18.22
C ILE A 20 -3.90 21.17 -18.72
N PHE A 21 -3.03 21.26 -19.73
CA PHE A 21 -2.28 20.12 -20.24
C PHE A 21 -1.43 19.47 -19.14
N ILE A 22 -0.67 20.24 -18.37
CA ILE A 22 0.13 19.76 -17.23
C ILE A 22 -0.78 19.13 -16.15
N TYR A 23 -1.93 19.75 -15.86
CA TYR A 23 -2.88 19.23 -14.89
C TYR A 23 -3.49 17.89 -15.34
N LEU A 24 -3.93 17.78 -16.60
CA LEU A 24 -4.47 16.54 -17.17
C LEU A 24 -3.40 15.45 -17.28
N SER A 25 -2.17 15.80 -17.69
CA SER A 25 -1.07 14.83 -17.74
C SER A 25 -0.60 14.37 -16.35
N LYS A 26 -0.80 15.16 -15.29
CA LYS A 26 -0.65 14.70 -13.89
C LYS A 26 -1.81 13.85 -13.39
N LEU A 27 -3.01 14.03 -13.93
CA LEU A 27 -4.16 13.18 -13.59
C LEU A 27 -4.06 11.81 -14.25
N GLU A 28 -3.55 11.74 -15.48
CA GLU A 28 -3.34 10.49 -16.22
C GLU A 28 -1.97 9.84 -15.90
N GLY A 29 -0.96 10.65 -15.61
CA GLY A 29 0.38 10.25 -15.22
C GLY A 29 0.51 10.16 -13.71
N PHE A 30 0.38 8.95 -13.17
CA PHE A 30 1.05 8.63 -11.92
C PHE A 30 2.56 8.85 -12.12
N ASP A 31 3.09 10.01 -11.75
CA ASP A 31 4.51 10.35 -11.89
C ASP A 31 5.40 9.24 -11.29
N GLY A 32 5.88 8.33 -12.15
CA GLY A 32 6.74 7.20 -11.77
C GLY A 32 6.05 5.87 -11.49
N LEU A 33 4.74 5.69 -11.73
CA LEU A 33 4.08 4.37 -11.69
C LEU A 33 3.49 3.97 -13.04
N LYS A 34 3.52 2.66 -13.30
CA LYS A 34 2.89 2.01 -14.44
C LYS A 34 1.95 0.94 -13.94
N CYS A 35 0.71 0.95 -14.43
CA CYS A 35 -0.28 -0.04 -14.08
C CYS A 35 -0.25 -1.20 -15.09
N ILE A 36 -0.02 -2.42 -14.61
CA ILE A 36 0.05 -3.63 -15.43
C ILE A 36 -0.83 -4.73 -14.84
N ILE A 37 -1.21 -5.69 -15.67
CA ILE A 37 -1.99 -6.86 -15.25
C ILE A 37 -1.03 -7.88 -14.60
N ALA A 38 -1.30 -8.25 -13.35
CA ALA A 38 -0.59 -9.36 -12.71
C ALA A 38 -1.04 -10.68 -13.32
N ARG A 39 -0.08 -11.53 -13.67
CA ARG A 39 -0.39 -12.83 -14.30
C ARG A 39 -1.00 -13.82 -13.31
N SER A 40 -0.71 -13.66 -12.01
CA SER A 40 -1.16 -14.56 -10.96
C SER A 40 -2.67 -14.53 -10.72
N ASP A 41 -3.33 -13.39 -10.92
CA ASP A 41 -4.75 -13.21 -10.61
C ASP A 41 -5.55 -12.41 -11.66
N GLY A 42 -4.90 -11.86 -12.68
CA GLY A 42 -5.54 -11.07 -13.74
C GLY A 42 -5.98 -9.66 -13.32
N ASN A 43 -5.65 -9.21 -12.11
CA ASN A 43 -5.96 -7.86 -11.65
C ASN A 43 -4.90 -6.85 -12.08
N THR A 44 -5.28 -5.57 -12.12
CA THR A 44 -4.35 -4.47 -12.46
C THR A 44 -3.72 -3.88 -11.21
N TYR A 45 -2.39 -3.80 -11.20
CA TYR A 45 -1.60 -3.22 -10.11
C TYR A 45 -0.69 -2.12 -10.64
N CYS A 46 -0.67 -0.98 -9.95
CA CYS A 46 0.20 0.14 -10.26
C CYS A 46 1.51 0.00 -9.48
N VAL A 47 2.61 -0.18 -10.20
CA VAL A 47 3.96 -0.43 -9.67
C VAL A 47 4.93 0.62 -10.21
N ARG A 48 6.06 0.85 -9.55
CA ARG A 48 7.06 1.82 -10.04
C ARG A 48 7.54 1.47 -11.44
N ASP A 49 7.75 2.51 -12.24
CA ASP A 49 8.30 2.37 -13.57
C ASP A 49 9.73 1.79 -13.52
N GLY A 50 10.13 1.08 -14.57
CA GLY A 50 11.38 0.32 -14.58
C GLY A 50 11.37 -0.78 -15.64
N THR A 51 12.23 -1.79 -15.48
CA THR A 51 12.28 -2.92 -16.42
C THR A 51 10.98 -3.72 -16.39
N VAL A 52 10.56 -4.27 -17.54
CA VAL A 52 9.36 -5.11 -17.65
C VAL A 52 9.40 -6.27 -16.63
N ALA A 53 10.55 -6.93 -16.50
CA ALA A 53 10.72 -8.02 -15.54
C ALA A 53 10.53 -7.59 -14.08
N ARG A 54 10.96 -6.38 -13.71
CA ARG A 54 10.75 -5.82 -12.36
C ARG A 54 9.28 -5.49 -12.13
N GLN A 55 8.63 -4.88 -13.12
CA GLN A 55 7.21 -4.55 -13.06
C GLN A 55 6.36 -5.81 -12.87
N GLU A 56 6.60 -6.85 -13.66
CA GLU A 56 5.88 -8.13 -13.55
C GLU A 56 6.07 -8.77 -12.16
N LYS A 57 7.29 -8.79 -11.62
CA LYS A 57 7.54 -9.31 -10.27
C LYS A 57 6.82 -8.49 -9.20
N ALA A 58 6.85 -7.16 -9.30
CA ALA A 58 6.19 -6.26 -8.36
C ALA A 58 4.66 -6.44 -8.38
N ALA A 59 4.06 -6.53 -9.57
CA ALA A 59 2.63 -6.72 -9.72
C ALA A 59 2.17 -8.08 -9.17
N ASN A 60 2.91 -9.16 -9.47
CA ASN A 60 2.60 -10.49 -8.92
C ASN A 60 2.80 -10.54 -7.39
N LEU A 61 3.80 -9.85 -6.84
CA LEU A 61 4.02 -9.73 -5.40
C LEU A 61 2.85 -9.01 -4.72
N LEU A 62 2.40 -7.89 -5.28
CA LEU A 62 1.21 -7.18 -4.81
C LEU A 62 -0.04 -8.05 -4.90
N ALA A 63 -0.22 -8.79 -5.99
CA ALA A 63 -1.33 -9.72 -6.15
C ALA A 63 -1.35 -10.80 -5.06
N ALA A 64 -0.20 -11.45 -4.82
CA ALA A 64 -0.06 -12.48 -3.80
C ALA A 64 -0.39 -11.95 -2.39
N VAL A 65 0.13 -10.78 -2.03
CA VAL A 65 -0.14 -10.16 -0.72
C VAL A 65 -1.58 -9.65 -0.63
N THR A 66 -2.15 -9.13 -1.71
CA THR A 66 -3.55 -8.69 -1.76
C THR A 66 -4.50 -9.86 -1.52
N GLU A 67 -4.23 -11.04 -2.10
CA GLU A 67 -5.09 -12.20 -1.86
C GLU A 67 -4.99 -12.70 -0.41
N LYS A 68 -3.79 -12.67 0.20
CA LYS A 68 -3.66 -12.93 1.64
C LYS A 68 -4.44 -11.95 2.50
N CYS A 69 -4.42 -10.66 2.15
CA CYS A 69 -5.23 -9.66 2.84
C CYS A 69 -6.72 -9.96 2.69
N ARG A 70 -7.19 -10.29 1.48
CA ARG A 70 -8.58 -10.72 1.23
C ARG A 70 -8.96 -11.95 2.05
N HIS A 71 -8.10 -12.96 2.08
CA HIS A 71 -8.32 -14.17 2.88
C HIS A 71 -8.43 -13.83 4.36
N LEU A 72 -7.56 -12.96 4.89
CA LEU A 72 -7.62 -12.53 6.27
C LEU A 72 -8.90 -11.75 6.56
N VAL A 73 -9.25 -10.75 5.74
CA VAL A 73 -10.46 -9.95 5.92
C VAL A 73 -11.71 -10.81 5.89
N ARG A 74 -11.79 -11.79 4.98
CA ARG A 74 -12.88 -12.78 4.95
C ARG A 74 -12.90 -13.66 6.19
N TYR A 75 -11.75 -14.18 6.62
CA TYR A 75 -11.66 -14.96 7.86
C TYR A 75 -12.14 -14.14 9.07
N MET A 76 -11.81 -12.84 9.11
CA MET A 76 -12.31 -11.94 10.15
C MET A 76 -13.82 -11.74 10.04
N GLU A 77 -14.33 -11.54 8.82
CA GLU A 77 -15.76 -11.39 8.54
C GLU A 77 -16.56 -12.62 9.01
N ASP A 78 -16.12 -13.81 8.63
CA ASP A 78 -16.85 -15.04 8.91
C ASP A 78 -16.89 -15.39 10.41
N ASN A 79 -15.88 -14.97 11.18
CA ASN A 79 -15.70 -15.43 12.56
C ASN A 79 -15.88 -14.35 13.65
N TYR A 80 -15.79 -13.06 13.30
CA TYR A 80 -15.66 -11.97 14.30
C TYR A 80 -16.45 -10.70 13.93
N MET A 81 -17.50 -10.80 13.10
CA MET A 81 -18.31 -9.65 12.68
C MET A 81 -19.12 -8.97 13.79
N ASP A 82 -19.19 -9.55 14.98
CA ASP A 82 -19.75 -8.90 16.17
C ASP A 82 -18.87 -7.72 16.63
N LYS A 83 -17.56 -7.76 16.36
CA LYS A 83 -16.59 -6.75 16.82
C LYS A 83 -16.53 -5.53 15.91
N ASP A 84 -16.54 -4.34 16.51
CA ASP A 84 -16.55 -3.09 15.73
C ASP A 84 -15.26 -2.83 14.95
N ASN A 85 -14.11 -3.31 15.42
CA ASN A 85 -12.84 -3.24 14.68
C ASN A 85 -12.89 -4.08 13.40
N VAL A 86 -13.54 -5.25 13.43
CA VAL A 86 -13.73 -6.11 12.27
C VAL A 86 -14.71 -5.50 11.27
N LYS A 87 -15.83 -4.93 11.74
CA LYS A 87 -16.76 -4.21 10.86
C LYS A 87 -16.07 -3.08 10.09
N ARG A 88 -15.18 -2.32 10.75
CA ARG A 88 -14.36 -1.29 10.10
C ARG A 88 -13.37 -1.87 9.11
N LEU A 89 -12.70 -2.96 9.47
CA LEU A 89 -11.77 -3.66 8.59
C LEU A 89 -12.45 -4.11 7.29
N VAL A 90 -13.58 -4.80 7.40
CA VAL A 90 -14.35 -5.33 6.26
C VAL A 90 -14.89 -4.20 5.39
N ALA A 91 -15.46 -3.16 6.00
CA ALA A 91 -16.00 -2.02 5.26
C ALA A 91 -14.90 -1.14 4.62
N GLY A 92 -13.71 -1.08 5.21
CA GLY A 92 -12.64 -0.18 4.80
C GLY A 92 -11.67 -0.78 3.78
N PHE A 93 -11.36 -2.07 3.83
CA PHE A 93 -10.35 -2.65 2.96
C PHE A 93 -10.84 -2.79 1.50
N ASN A 94 -10.22 -2.04 0.59
CA ASN A 94 -10.48 -2.15 -0.84
C ASN A 94 -9.36 -2.93 -1.56
N PRO A 95 -9.55 -4.22 -1.90
CA PRO A 95 -8.52 -5.03 -2.56
C PRO A 95 -8.22 -4.57 -4.00
N LYS A 96 -9.07 -3.74 -4.62
CA LYS A 96 -8.84 -3.20 -5.98
C LYS A 96 -7.94 -1.98 -6.00
N LYS A 97 -7.57 -1.45 -4.83
CA LYS A 97 -6.78 -0.21 -4.67
C LYS A 97 -5.52 -0.46 -3.86
N VAL A 98 -4.83 -1.56 -4.18
CA VAL A 98 -3.51 -1.89 -3.66
C VAL A 98 -2.45 -1.56 -4.70
N MET A 99 -1.42 -0.82 -4.32
CA MET A 99 -0.39 -0.34 -5.26
C MET A 99 0.99 -0.19 -4.61
N GLU A 100 1.99 0.10 -5.43
CA GLU A 100 3.30 0.49 -4.93
C GLU A 100 3.35 1.99 -4.57
N THR A 101 4.17 2.36 -3.58
CA THR A 101 4.45 3.76 -3.27
C THR A 101 5.23 4.43 -4.41
N LEU A 102 5.06 5.75 -4.55
CA LEU A 102 5.85 6.55 -5.48
C LEU A 102 7.35 6.46 -5.15
N PRO A 103 8.26 6.55 -6.14
CA PRO A 103 9.71 6.59 -5.88
C PRO A 103 10.12 7.74 -4.94
N THR A 104 9.40 8.86 -5.01
CA THR A 104 9.60 10.06 -4.17
C THR A 104 8.95 9.97 -2.79
N SER A 105 8.20 8.89 -2.50
CA SER A 105 7.52 8.70 -1.22
C SER A 105 8.53 8.64 -0.08
N THR A 106 8.27 9.40 0.98
CA THR A 106 8.99 9.28 2.26
C THR A 106 8.44 8.15 3.13
N LEU A 107 7.22 7.69 2.85
CA LEU A 107 6.54 6.61 3.56
C LEU A 107 6.89 5.25 2.95
N THR A 108 7.11 4.25 3.82
CA THR A 108 7.38 2.86 3.44
C THR A 108 6.10 2.07 3.17
N ALA A 109 5.02 2.37 3.89
CA ALA A 109 3.67 1.92 3.57
C ALA A 109 2.66 2.95 4.07
N TYR A 110 1.45 2.94 3.52
CA TYR A 110 0.34 3.76 4.04
C TYR A 110 -1.02 3.24 3.59
N SER A 111 -2.05 3.60 4.35
CA SER A 111 -3.46 3.45 4.02
C SER A 111 -4.15 4.83 3.99
N GLU A 112 -4.72 5.19 2.85
CA GLU A 112 -5.49 6.44 2.68
C GLU A 112 -6.95 6.21 3.05
N ASN A 113 -7.57 7.23 3.68
CA ASN A 113 -9.00 7.25 4.02
C ASN A 113 -9.52 5.94 4.65
N LYS A 114 -8.74 5.34 5.55
CA LYS A 114 -9.07 4.08 6.22
C LYS A 114 -9.32 2.92 5.23
N GLY A 115 -8.48 2.80 4.20
CA GLY A 115 -8.39 1.61 3.36
C GLY A 115 -8.92 1.77 1.94
N GLU A 116 -9.35 2.98 1.57
CA GLU A 116 -9.73 3.31 0.19
C GLU A 116 -8.60 3.01 -0.79
N LYS A 117 -7.36 3.28 -0.36
CA LYS A 117 -6.13 2.87 -1.03
C LYS A 117 -5.13 2.39 0.00
N VAL A 118 -4.40 1.32 -0.33
CA VAL A 118 -3.24 0.86 0.44
C VAL A 118 -2.03 0.83 -0.48
N ALA A 119 -0.91 1.40 -0.05
CA ALA A 119 0.32 1.45 -0.82
C ALA A 119 1.50 0.89 -0.03
N PHE A 120 2.36 0.14 -0.72
CA PHE A 120 3.55 -0.47 -0.14
C PHE A 120 4.79 -0.09 -0.92
N CYS A 121 5.89 0.19 -0.23
CA CYS A 121 7.21 0.15 -0.84
C CYS A 121 7.58 -1.33 -1.02
N LEU A 122 8.03 -1.70 -2.22
CA LEU A 122 8.30 -3.10 -2.55
C LEU A 122 9.79 -3.43 -2.53
N ASN A 123 10.67 -2.49 -2.21
CA ASN A 123 12.10 -2.71 -2.22
C ASN A 123 12.62 -3.17 -0.85
N ARG A 124 13.73 -3.92 -0.82
CA ARG A 124 14.44 -4.16 0.45
C ARG A 124 15.11 -2.89 0.99
N LYS A 125 15.74 -2.12 0.11
CA LYS A 125 16.39 -0.84 0.46
C LYS A 125 15.73 0.30 -0.30
N LYS A 126 15.74 1.49 0.29
CA LYS A 126 15.07 2.66 -0.28
C LYS A 126 15.54 2.96 -1.72
N ASP A 127 16.84 2.85 -1.96
CA ASP A 127 17.48 3.18 -3.24
C ASP A 127 17.88 1.94 -4.08
N ASP A 128 17.35 0.76 -3.75
CA ASP A 128 17.60 -0.48 -4.50
C ASP A 128 16.30 -1.01 -5.15
N ASP A 129 16.01 -0.57 -6.37
CA ASP A 129 14.88 -1.04 -7.18
C ASP A 129 15.11 -2.44 -7.80
N THR A 130 16.27 -3.06 -7.58
CA THR A 130 16.59 -4.38 -8.18
C THR A 130 16.10 -5.54 -7.32
N ARG A 131 15.96 -5.32 -6.01
CA ARG A 131 15.63 -6.36 -5.04
C ARG A 131 14.33 -6.03 -4.32
N LEU A 132 13.28 -6.73 -4.75
CA LEU A 132 12.02 -6.68 -4.07
C LEU A 132 12.12 -7.35 -2.68
N ILE A 133 11.30 -6.86 -1.76
CA ILE A 133 11.06 -7.48 -0.47
C ILE A 133 10.40 -8.85 -0.64
N ASP A 134 10.65 -9.77 0.29
CA ASP A 134 9.99 -11.06 0.28
C ASP A 134 8.50 -10.95 0.67
N GLU A 135 7.68 -11.84 0.12
CA GLU A 135 6.23 -11.89 0.36
C GLU A 135 5.89 -12.02 1.85
N HIS A 136 6.69 -12.75 2.62
CA HIS A 136 6.44 -12.99 4.03
C HIS A 136 6.54 -11.70 4.84
N THR A 137 7.64 -10.95 4.66
CA THR A 137 7.84 -9.64 5.29
C THR A 137 6.81 -8.63 4.79
N LEU A 138 6.48 -8.61 3.50
CA LEU A 138 5.46 -7.70 2.97
C LEU A 138 4.07 -8.03 3.51
N THR A 139 3.75 -9.31 3.75
CA THR A 139 2.48 -9.72 4.37
C THR A 139 2.39 -9.19 5.80
N PHE A 140 3.48 -9.21 6.57
CA PHE A 140 3.51 -8.59 7.91
C PHE A 140 3.21 -7.09 7.85
N VAL A 141 3.84 -6.36 6.91
CA VAL A 141 3.56 -4.93 6.68
C VAL A 141 2.12 -4.70 6.19
N ALA A 142 1.57 -5.59 5.38
CA ALA A 142 0.19 -5.48 4.94
C ALA A 142 -0.80 -5.65 6.11
N ILE A 143 -0.53 -6.58 7.03
CA ILE A 143 -1.33 -6.74 8.25
C ILE A 143 -1.22 -5.50 9.15
N HIS A 144 -0.07 -4.82 9.20
CA HIS A 144 0.08 -3.52 9.87
C HIS A 144 -0.88 -2.47 9.28
N GLU A 145 -0.95 -2.35 7.95
CA GLU A 145 -1.88 -1.41 7.29
C GLU A 145 -3.35 -1.81 7.49
N LEU A 146 -3.69 -3.10 7.46
CA LEU A 146 -5.04 -3.57 7.83
C LEU A 146 -5.40 -3.19 9.27
N SER A 147 -4.43 -3.16 10.17
CA SER A 147 -4.62 -2.74 11.56
C SER A 147 -4.95 -1.25 11.65
N HIS A 148 -4.36 -0.41 10.79
CA HIS A 148 -4.74 1.00 10.69
C HIS A 148 -6.19 1.20 10.22
N ILE A 149 -6.69 0.32 9.35
CA ILE A 149 -8.08 0.30 8.88
C ILE A 149 -9.04 -0.13 10.02
N ALA A 150 -8.69 -1.18 10.75
CA ALA A 150 -9.47 -1.69 11.88
C ALA A 150 -9.55 -0.70 13.08
N THR A 151 -8.56 0.19 13.19
CA THR A 151 -8.40 1.12 14.32
C THR A 151 -9.14 2.44 14.09
N LYS A 152 -9.90 2.92 15.09
CA LYS A 152 -10.59 4.22 15.01
C LYS A 152 -9.60 5.38 15.20
N SER A 153 -8.71 5.26 16.18
CA SER A 153 -7.71 6.30 16.45
C SER A 153 -6.67 6.44 15.33
N ILE A 154 -5.95 7.57 15.35
CA ILE A 154 -4.84 7.87 14.43
C ILE A 154 -3.51 7.61 15.14
N GLY A 155 -2.56 7.04 14.41
CA GLY A 155 -1.25 6.64 14.91
C GLY A 155 -1.25 5.25 15.58
N HIS A 156 -0.15 4.93 16.24
CA HIS A 156 0.09 3.62 16.88
C HIS A 156 -0.24 3.64 18.38
N LYS A 157 -1.49 3.94 18.74
CA LYS A 157 -1.99 3.89 20.13
C LYS A 157 -2.24 2.43 20.58
N SER A 158 -2.59 2.21 21.85
CA SER A 158 -2.87 0.85 22.37
C SER A 158 -3.91 0.09 21.52
N GLU A 159 -5.00 0.77 21.13
CA GLU A 159 -6.03 0.22 20.23
C GLU A 159 -5.43 -0.33 18.92
N PHE A 160 -4.46 0.40 18.33
CA PHE A 160 -3.78 -0.05 17.12
C PHE A 160 -3.00 -1.33 17.38
N TRP A 161 -2.19 -1.36 18.45
CA TRP A 161 -1.33 -2.50 18.72
C TRP A 161 -2.16 -3.74 19.09
N GLU A 162 -3.23 -3.58 19.86
CA GLU A 162 -4.19 -4.65 20.17
C GLU A 162 -4.80 -5.22 18.88
N ASN A 163 -5.26 -4.37 17.96
CA ASN A 163 -5.74 -4.80 16.65
C ASN A 163 -4.65 -5.49 15.82
N PHE A 164 -3.42 -5.00 15.87
CA PHE A 164 -2.32 -5.56 15.09
C PHE A 164 -1.93 -6.95 15.59
N LYS A 165 -1.78 -7.13 16.91
CA LYS A 165 -1.57 -8.45 17.50
C LYS A 165 -2.73 -9.39 17.18
N PHE A 166 -3.95 -8.93 17.35
CA PHE A 166 -5.15 -9.73 17.05
C PHE A 166 -5.16 -10.22 15.60
N LEU A 167 -4.90 -9.34 14.62
CA LEU A 167 -4.85 -9.73 13.22
C LEU A 167 -3.68 -10.67 12.90
N LEU A 168 -2.52 -10.52 13.55
CA LEU A 168 -1.40 -11.45 13.39
C LEU A 168 -1.71 -12.84 13.94
N GLU A 169 -2.37 -12.92 15.10
CA GLU A 169 -2.84 -14.18 15.68
C GLU A 169 -3.84 -14.87 14.75
N LYS A 170 -4.81 -14.12 14.21
CA LYS A 170 -5.81 -14.67 13.29
C LYS A 170 -5.24 -15.03 11.93
N ALA A 171 -4.25 -14.29 11.42
CA ALA A 171 -3.51 -14.67 10.23
C ALA A 171 -2.73 -15.97 10.42
N LYS A 172 -2.20 -16.22 11.63
CA LYS A 172 -1.54 -17.49 11.97
C LYS A 172 -2.54 -18.64 12.05
N GLU A 173 -3.64 -18.46 12.76
CA GLU A 173 -4.72 -19.47 12.88
C GLU A 173 -5.28 -19.85 11.51
N ALA A 174 -5.46 -18.88 10.61
CA ALA A 174 -5.94 -19.10 9.24
C ALA A 174 -4.87 -19.65 8.28
N GLY A 175 -3.62 -19.85 8.72
CA GLY A 175 -2.52 -20.34 7.88
C GLY A 175 -2.01 -19.35 6.83
N ILE A 176 -2.30 -18.06 6.99
CA ILE A 176 -1.98 -17.00 6.02
C ILE A 176 -0.56 -16.45 6.21
N HIS A 177 -0.14 -16.29 7.47
CA HIS A 177 1.15 -15.75 7.84
C HIS A 177 1.62 -16.40 9.15
N ASN A 178 2.87 -16.87 9.20
CA ASN A 178 3.45 -17.39 10.43
C ASN A 178 4.39 -16.35 11.04
N PRO A 179 4.00 -15.62 12.11
CA PRO A 179 4.78 -14.52 12.67
C PRO A 179 6.25 -14.89 12.90
N THR A 180 7.15 -13.95 12.61
CA THR A 180 8.59 -14.09 12.86
C THR A 180 8.99 -13.21 14.03
N ASN A 181 9.83 -13.73 14.93
CA ASN A 181 10.43 -12.91 15.99
C ASN A 181 11.53 -12.02 15.39
N TYR A 182 11.17 -10.78 15.06
CA TYR A 182 12.09 -9.83 14.43
C TYR A 182 13.16 -9.30 15.39
N LYS A 183 13.06 -9.56 16.71
CA LYS A 183 14.16 -9.28 17.65
C LYS A 183 15.34 -10.22 17.46
N GLU A 184 15.04 -11.48 17.14
CA GLU A 184 16.06 -12.52 16.87
C GLU A 184 16.52 -12.52 15.41
N SER A 185 15.62 -12.20 14.48
CA SER A 185 15.94 -12.13 13.05
C SER A 185 15.42 -10.84 12.40
N PRO A 186 16.07 -9.69 12.66
CA PRO A 186 15.67 -8.41 12.08
C PRO A 186 15.63 -8.45 10.55
N LYS A 187 14.70 -7.71 9.94
CA LYS A 187 14.59 -7.60 8.48
C LYS A 187 14.65 -6.16 8.03
N GLU A 188 15.41 -5.92 6.97
CA GLU A 188 15.48 -4.62 6.32
C GLU A 188 14.29 -4.48 5.35
N TYR A 189 13.55 -3.38 5.49
CA TYR A 189 12.40 -3.03 4.66
C TYR A 189 12.48 -1.55 4.29
N CYS A 190 12.63 -1.23 3.00
CA CYS A 190 12.69 0.13 2.48
C CYS A 190 13.59 1.11 3.26
N GLY A 191 14.76 0.63 3.72
CA GLY A 191 15.75 1.44 4.44
C GLY A 191 15.50 1.59 5.94
N MET A 192 14.48 0.92 6.50
CA MET A 192 14.30 0.75 7.94
C MET A 192 14.49 -0.72 8.34
N ASN A 193 14.74 -0.97 9.62
CA ASN A 193 14.78 -2.33 10.18
C ASN A 193 13.48 -2.62 10.92
N ILE A 194 12.82 -3.71 10.53
CA ILE A 194 11.76 -4.33 11.32
C ILE A 194 12.45 -5.17 12.38
N THR A 195 12.30 -4.74 13.63
CA THR A 195 12.95 -5.34 14.82
C THR A 195 11.95 -5.89 15.83
N ASP A 196 10.67 -5.56 15.70
CA ASP A 196 9.67 -5.89 16.71
C ASP A 196 8.43 -6.50 16.06
N ASN A 197 7.79 -7.40 16.80
CA ASN A 197 6.55 -8.05 16.38
C ASN A 197 5.61 -8.18 17.59
N PRO A 198 4.48 -7.46 17.62
CA PRO A 198 3.59 -7.46 18.78
C PRO A 198 2.99 -8.84 19.08
N PHE A 199 3.07 -9.79 18.15
CA PHE A 199 2.77 -11.20 18.42
C PHE A 199 3.62 -11.79 19.57
N TYR A 200 4.89 -11.39 19.67
CA TYR A 200 5.83 -11.85 20.71
C TYR A 200 6.06 -10.82 21.82
N ASP A 201 5.86 -9.54 21.54
CA ASP A 201 6.42 -8.45 22.33
C ASP A 201 5.42 -7.69 23.22
N MET A 202 4.12 -7.90 23.02
CA MET A 202 3.11 -7.25 23.86
C MET A 202 2.78 -8.10 25.10
N ARG A 203 3.15 -7.54 26.26
CA ARG A 203 2.67 -7.92 27.59
C ARG A 203 1.31 -7.31 27.86
#